data_AF-A0A3N5RW90-F1
#
_entry.id   AF-A0A3N5RW90-F1
#
_cell.length_a   1.000
_cell.length_b   1.000
_cell.length_c   1.000
_cell.angle_alpha   90.00
_cell.angle_beta   90.00
_cell.angle_gamma   90.00
#
_symmetry.space_group_name_H-M   'P 1'
#
loop_
_entity.id
_entity.type
_entity.pdbx_description
1 polymer ?
#
loop_
_entity_poly.entity_id
_entity_poly.type
_entity_poly.pdbx_seq_one_letter_code
_entity_poly.pdbx_strand_id
1 'polypeptide(L)'
;MNAMINHPDQIRRRILRIHGSFLLVLTTINTVLAMVGWATGKGPFALWHEEPFAAVGLFQAYLIMFVVGIALWFGSSQEKNLWRWNLVGLLAHLPPLAVNFIFADLFTSYHFEGTSIFSIVLHTVWICIETFAILYRGQTRQIVTSP
;
A
#
# COMPACT_ATOMS: atom_id res chain seq x y z
N MET A 1 -31.36 -18.54 12.66
CA MET A 1 -30.15 -18.85 11.88
C MET A 1 -28.95 -18.34 12.67
N ASN A 2 -28.03 -19.21 13.08
CA ASN A 2 -26.83 -18.80 13.83
C ASN A 2 -25.86 -18.07 12.89
N ALA A 3 -25.54 -16.81 13.18
CA ALA A 3 -24.50 -16.08 12.46
C ALA A 3 -23.12 -16.58 12.95
N MET A 4 -22.34 -17.19 12.06
CA MET A 4 -20.94 -17.55 12.36
C MET A 4 -20.04 -16.35 12.13
N ILE A 5 -19.34 -15.90 13.17
CA ILE A 5 -18.29 -14.88 13.04
C ILE A 5 -16.97 -15.58 12.69
N ASN A 6 -16.50 -15.35 11.45
CA ASN A 6 -15.15 -15.76 11.05
C ASN A 6 -14.14 -14.65 11.42
N HIS A 7 -13.51 -14.80 12.59
CA HIS A 7 -12.58 -13.82 13.15
C HIS A 7 -11.38 -13.51 12.21
N PRO A 8 -10.74 -14.50 11.57
CA PRO A 8 -9.78 -14.26 10.49
C PRO A 8 -10.28 -13.33 9.38
N ASP A 9 -11.50 -13.52 8.92
CA ASP A 9 -12.04 -12.71 7.82
C ASP A 9 -12.39 -11.29 8.27
N GLN A 10 -12.80 -11.10 9.52
CA GLN A 10 -12.98 -9.75 10.09
C GLN A 10 -11.65 -8.99 10.17
N ILE A 11 -10.57 -9.65 10.61
CA ILE A 11 -9.23 -9.06 10.66
C ILE A 11 -8.77 -8.68 9.25
N ARG A 12 -8.82 -9.61 8.29
CA ARG A 12 -8.43 -9.36 6.90
C ARG A 12 -9.21 -8.19 6.31
N ARG A 13 -10.52 -8.17 6.52
CA ARG A 13 -11.39 -7.09 6.06
C ARG A 13 -10.96 -5.74 6.62
N ARG A 14 -10.64 -5.68 7.91
CA ARG A 14 -10.20 -4.44 8.57
C ARG A 14 -8.83 -3.99 8.04
N ILE A 15 -7.89 -4.91 7.89
CA ILE A 15 -6.57 -4.64 7.29
C ILE A 15 -6.74 -4.09 5.87
N LEU A 16 -7.50 -4.77 5.01
CA LEU A 16 -7.73 -4.34 3.63
C LEU A 16 -8.38 -2.95 3.54
N ARG A 17 -9.34 -2.63 4.43
CA ARG A 17 -9.94 -1.30 4.48
C ARG A 17 -8.94 -0.24 4.89
N ILE A 18 -8.20 -0.46 5.98
CA ILE A 18 -7.21 0.50 6.47
C ILE A 18 -6.13 0.70 5.42
N HIS A 19 -5.62 -0.39 4.85
CA HIS A 19 -4.59 -0.35 3.83
C HIS A 19 -5.06 0.36 2.55
N GLY A 20 -6.24 -0.02 2.04
CA GLY A 20 -6.85 0.65 0.90
C GLY A 20 -7.05 2.14 1.16
N SER A 21 -7.59 2.52 2.32
CA SER A 21 -7.75 3.93 2.73
C SER A 21 -6.42 4.68 2.69
N PHE A 22 -5.41 4.06 3.30
CA PHE A 22 -4.09 4.63 3.44
C PHE A 22 -3.45 4.88 2.09
N LEU A 23 -3.49 3.88 1.19
CA LEU A 23 -2.98 4.02 -0.17
C LEU A 23 -3.70 5.12 -0.92
N LEU A 24 -5.04 5.16 -0.89
CA LEU A 24 -5.82 6.20 -1.58
C LEU A 24 -5.40 7.61 -1.16
N VAL A 25 -5.33 7.86 0.15
CA VAL A 25 -4.96 9.18 0.69
C VAL A 25 -3.51 9.51 0.38
N LEU A 26 -2.58 8.62 0.71
CA LEU A 26 -1.15 8.87 0.56
C LEU A 26 -0.75 9.08 -0.91
N THR A 27 -1.25 8.24 -1.81
CA THR A 27 -0.92 8.34 -3.24
C THR A 27 -1.56 9.56 -3.89
N THR A 28 -2.75 9.99 -3.47
CA THR A 28 -3.35 11.25 -3.93
C THR A 28 -2.49 12.44 -3.50
N ILE A 29 -2.13 12.51 -2.22
CA ILE A 29 -1.28 13.59 -1.69
C ILE A 29 0.06 13.62 -2.44
N ASN A 30 0.74 12.48 -2.55
CA ASN A 30 2.04 12.40 -3.24
C ASN A 30 1.93 12.73 -4.73
N THR A 31 0.85 12.33 -5.41
CA THR A 31 0.61 12.69 -6.82
C THR A 31 0.46 14.19 -6.98
N VAL A 32 -0.30 14.85 -6.10
CA VAL A 32 -0.48 16.31 -6.14
C VAL A 32 0.84 17.02 -5.83
N LEU A 33 1.57 16.59 -4.80
CA LEU A 33 2.86 17.19 -4.46
C LEU A 33 3.90 16.99 -5.56
N ALA A 34 3.93 15.81 -6.19
CA ALA A 34 4.79 15.54 -7.33
C ALA A 34 4.41 16.40 -8.54
N MET A 35 3.12 16.60 -8.79
CA MET A 35 2.63 17.47 -9.86
C MET A 35 3.03 18.93 -9.65
N VAL A 36 2.87 19.45 -8.42
CA VAL A 36 3.32 20.80 -8.08
C VAL A 36 4.83 20.92 -8.20
N GLY A 37 5.59 19.93 -7.69
CA GLY A 37 7.05 19.93 -7.80
C GLY A 37 7.55 19.91 -9.23
N TRP A 38 6.99 19.03 -10.05
CA TRP A 38 7.27 18.96 -11.48
C TRP A 38 6.89 20.24 -12.23
N ALA A 39 5.74 20.85 -11.93
CA ALA A 39 5.28 22.04 -12.66
C ALA A 39 6.01 23.32 -12.25
N THR A 40 6.45 23.43 -10.99
CA THR A 40 6.97 24.68 -10.42
C THR A 40 8.47 24.66 -10.08
N GLY A 41 9.10 23.49 -10.08
CA GLY A 41 10.48 23.34 -9.61
C GLY A 41 10.64 23.60 -8.11
N LYS A 42 9.58 23.47 -7.30
CA LYS A 42 9.58 23.78 -5.86
C LYS A 42 9.08 22.62 -5.00
N GLY A 43 9.53 22.59 -3.74
CA GLY A 43 9.09 21.61 -2.75
C GLY A 43 9.82 20.27 -2.82
N PRO A 44 9.32 19.23 -2.13
CA PRO A 44 10.05 17.97 -1.95
C PRO A 44 10.25 17.17 -3.24
N PHE A 45 9.54 17.54 -4.31
CA PHE A 45 9.55 16.91 -5.63
C PHE A 45 10.15 17.84 -6.71
N ALA A 46 10.88 18.89 -6.32
CA ALA A 46 11.43 19.90 -7.23
C ALA A 46 12.40 19.32 -8.28
N LEU A 47 13.22 18.33 -7.91
CA LEU A 47 14.19 17.68 -8.81
C LEU A 47 13.52 17.15 -10.08
N TRP A 48 12.26 16.71 -9.97
CA TRP A 48 11.54 16.12 -11.10
C TRP A 48 11.16 17.13 -12.18
N HIS A 49 11.26 18.44 -11.91
CA HIS A 49 11.16 19.47 -12.93
C HIS A 49 12.25 19.35 -13.98
N GLU A 50 13.47 19.00 -13.56
CA GLU A 50 14.64 18.86 -14.43
C GLU A 50 14.77 17.44 -15.00
N GLU A 51 14.12 16.45 -14.37
CA GLU A 51 14.16 15.03 -14.72
C GLU A 51 12.78 14.48 -15.15
N PRO A 52 12.26 14.86 -16.34
CA PRO A 52 10.88 14.58 -16.73
C PRO A 52 10.56 13.08 -16.88
N PHE A 53 11.52 12.25 -17.29
CA PHE A 53 11.31 10.81 -17.38
C PHE A 53 11.17 10.16 -16.00
N ALA A 54 11.97 10.60 -15.01
CA ALA A 54 11.81 10.16 -13.63
C ALA A 54 10.46 10.60 -13.06
N ALA A 55 10.02 11.82 -13.38
CA ALA A 55 8.70 12.33 -13.00
C ALA A 55 7.56 11.42 -13.52
N VAL A 56 7.60 11.03 -14.79
CA VAL A 56 6.61 10.12 -15.39
C VAL A 56 6.56 8.78 -14.65
N GLY A 57 7.72 8.18 -14.36
CA GLY A 57 7.79 6.93 -13.61
C GLY A 57 7.19 7.07 -12.21
N LEU A 58 7.45 8.19 -11.53
CA LEU A 58 6.91 8.46 -10.21
C LEU A 58 5.37 8.64 -10.23
N PHE A 59 4.83 9.37 -11.20
CA PHE A 59 3.38 9.49 -11.38
C PHE A 59 2.74 8.13 -11.63
N GLN A 60 3.33 7.31 -12.52
CA GLN A 60 2.83 5.97 -12.79
C GLN A 60 2.82 5.11 -11.51
N ALA A 61 3.89 5.15 -10.72
CA ALA A 61 3.96 4.40 -9.47
C ALA A 61 2.87 4.83 -8.46
N TYR A 62 2.66 6.14 -8.28
CA TYR A 62 1.61 6.62 -7.37
C TYR A 62 0.21 6.28 -7.85
N LEU A 63 -0.08 6.43 -9.14
CA LEU A 63 -1.38 6.10 -9.72
C LEU A 63 -1.67 4.59 -9.70
N ILE A 64 -0.65 3.74 -9.93
CA ILE A 64 -0.80 2.29 -9.80
C ILE A 64 -1.12 1.95 -8.34
N MET A 65 -0.39 2.51 -7.37
CA MET A 65 -0.67 2.27 -5.95
C MET A 65 -2.04 2.82 -5.51
N PHE A 66 -2.53 3.90 -6.14
CA PHE A 66 -3.90 4.39 -5.95
C PHE A 66 -4.92 3.35 -6.42
N VAL A 67 -4.74 2.80 -7.63
CA VAL A 67 -5.60 1.72 -8.16
C VAL A 67 -5.54 0.47 -7.29
N VAL A 68 -4.37 0.11 -6.76
CA VAL A 68 -4.24 -0.96 -5.77
C VAL A 68 -5.06 -0.62 -4.52
N GLY A 69 -4.99 0.61 -4.02
CA GLY A 69 -5.82 1.08 -2.90
C GLY A 69 -7.32 0.88 -3.14
N ILE A 70 -7.81 1.22 -4.34
CA ILE A 70 -9.19 0.95 -4.77
C ILE A 70 -9.48 -0.56 -4.73
N ALA A 71 -8.60 -1.36 -5.31
CA ALA A 71 -8.75 -2.80 -5.39
C ALA A 71 -8.82 -3.44 -4.00
N LEU A 72 -7.97 -3.03 -3.06
CA LEU A 72 -8.01 -3.51 -1.67
C LEU A 72 -9.28 -3.06 -0.95
N TRP A 73 -9.73 -1.82 -1.17
CA TRP A 73 -10.95 -1.32 -0.56
C TRP A 73 -12.18 -2.12 -1.01
N PHE A 74 -12.37 -2.34 -2.31
CA PHE A 74 -13.46 -3.15 -2.83
C PHE A 74 -13.28 -4.64 -2.52
N GLY A 75 -12.05 -5.14 -2.56
CA GLY A 75 -11.69 -6.49 -2.13
C GLY A 75 -12.08 -6.77 -0.68
N SER A 76 -12.02 -5.75 0.18
CA SER A 76 -12.47 -5.84 1.56
C SER A 76 -13.98 -6.10 1.70
N SER A 77 -14.79 -5.92 0.66
CA SER A 77 -16.23 -6.18 0.69
C SER A 77 -16.59 -7.60 0.24
N GLN A 78 -15.63 -8.40 -0.23
CA GLN A 78 -15.87 -9.78 -0.64
C GLN A 78 -16.28 -10.67 0.54
N GLU A 79 -17.09 -11.68 0.27
CA GLU A 79 -17.59 -12.60 1.31
C GLU A 79 -16.59 -13.70 1.66
N LYS A 80 -15.80 -14.15 0.67
CA LYS A 80 -14.89 -15.30 0.80
C LYS A 80 -13.53 -14.98 0.18
N ASN A 81 -12.52 -15.76 0.55
CA ASN A 81 -11.16 -15.69 0.00
C ASN A 81 -10.49 -14.31 0.16
N LEU A 82 -10.76 -13.60 1.26
CA LEU A 82 -10.18 -12.27 1.51
C LEU A 82 -8.64 -12.27 1.44
N TRP A 83 -8.01 -13.38 1.83
CA TRP A 83 -6.55 -13.55 1.77
C TRP A 83 -5.93 -13.26 0.40
N ARG A 84 -6.68 -13.45 -0.71
CA ARG A 84 -6.20 -13.14 -2.07
C ARG A 84 -5.98 -11.65 -2.26
N TRP A 85 -6.81 -10.82 -1.64
CA TRP A 85 -6.63 -9.38 -1.69
C TRP A 85 -5.46 -8.94 -0.80
N ASN A 86 -5.25 -9.59 0.33
CA ASN A 86 -4.04 -9.38 1.14
C ASN A 86 -2.78 -9.75 0.34
N LEU A 87 -2.83 -10.82 -0.47
CA LEU A 87 -1.75 -11.18 -1.39
C LEU A 87 -1.51 -10.12 -2.46
N VAL A 88 -2.57 -9.54 -3.03
CA VAL A 88 -2.43 -8.40 -3.96
C VAL A 88 -1.72 -7.23 -3.28
N GLY A 89 -2.13 -6.88 -2.05
CA GLY A 89 -1.47 -5.86 -1.24
C GLY A 89 0.02 -6.18 -1.06
N LEU A 90 0.35 -7.36 -0.57
CA LEU A 90 1.73 -7.82 -0.40
C LEU A 90 2.55 -7.67 -1.69
N LEU A 91 2.05 -8.23 -2.80
CA LEU A 91 2.78 -8.22 -4.07
C LEU A 91 2.97 -6.81 -4.62
N ALA A 92 2.04 -5.89 -4.38
CA ALA A 92 2.17 -4.50 -4.82
C ALA A 92 3.30 -3.74 -4.11
N HIS A 93 3.67 -4.14 -2.88
CA HIS A 93 4.76 -3.48 -2.14
C HIS A 93 6.15 -4.03 -2.48
N LEU A 94 6.27 -5.22 -3.09
CA LEU A 94 7.58 -5.82 -3.38
C LEU A 94 8.37 -5.03 -4.44
N PRO A 95 7.81 -4.59 -5.58
CA PRO A 95 8.59 -3.85 -6.57
C PRO A 95 9.13 -2.51 -6.04
N PRO A 96 8.34 -1.65 -5.36
CA PRO A 96 8.88 -0.43 -4.76
C PRO A 96 9.94 -0.71 -3.70
N LEU A 97 9.77 -1.76 -2.88
CA LEU A 97 10.79 -2.15 -1.91
C LEU A 97 12.09 -2.55 -2.62
N ALA A 98 12.00 -3.36 -3.68
CA ALA A 98 13.16 -3.78 -4.46
C ALA A 98 13.90 -2.59 -5.10
N VAL A 99 13.18 -1.58 -5.60
CA VAL A 99 13.77 -0.36 -6.17
C VAL A 99 14.69 0.35 -5.18
N ASN A 100 14.35 0.38 -3.89
CA ASN A 100 15.19 1.02 -2.86
C ASN A 100 16.56 0.34 -2.70
N PHE A 101 16.65 -0.96 -3.00
CA PHE A 101 17.90 -1.72 -2.92
C PHE A 101 18.64 -1.78 -4.25
N ILE A 102 17.92 -2.00 -5.36
CA ILE A 102 18.52 -2.08 -6.70
C ILE A 102 19.16 -0.74 -7.09
N PHE A 103 18.54 0.38 -6.70
CA PHE A 103 18.98 1.72 -7.04
C PHE A 103 19.47 2.52 -5.82
N ALA A 104 19.99 1.83 -4.79
CA ALA A 104 20.46 2.48 -3.55
C ALA A 104 21.50 3.58 -3.80
N ASP A 105 22.41 3.35 -4.76
CA ASP A 105 23.42 4.34 -5.15
C ASP A 105 22.81 5.61 -5.73
N LEU A 106 21.70 5.51 -6.49
CA LEU A 106 20.99 6.68 -7.02
C LEU A 106 20.34 7.48 -5.89
N PHE A 107 19.73 6.83 -4.90
CA PHE A 107 19.18 7.54 -3.74
C PHE A 107 20.27 8.30 -2.98
N THR A 108 21.49 7.76 -2.93
CA THR A 108 22.64 8.42 -2.29
C THR A 108 23.17 9.58 -3.16
N SER A 109 23.29 9.39 -4.48
CA SER A 109 23.80 10.43 -5.38
C SER A 109 22.90 11.65 -5.47
N TYR A 110 21.59 11.47 -5.28
CA TYR A 110 20.59 12.55 -5.27
C TYR A 110 20.25 13.05 -3.85
N HIS A 111 20.96 12.61 -2.81
CA HIS A 111 20.72 12.99 -1.41
C HIS A 111 19.27 12.72 -0.92
N PHE A 112 18.72 11.59 -1.35
CA PHE A 112 17.38 11.11 -1.01
C PHE A 112 17.38 9.92 -0.04
N GLU A 113 18.43 9.77 0.76
CA GLU A 113 18.58 8.69 1.73
C GLU A 113 17.41 8.69 2.73
N GLY A 114 16.99 9.88 3.19
CA GLY A 114 15.83 10.01 4.08
C GLY A 114 14.53 9.50 3.46
N THR A 115 14.30 9.82 2.18
CA THR A 115 13.14 9.34 1.42
C THR A 115 13.20 7.83 1.21
N SER A 116 14.38 7.30 0.90
CA SER A 116 14.62 5.86 0.75
C SER A 116 14.34 5.10 2.04
N ILE A 117 14.85 5.58 3.18
CA ILE A 117 14.59 4.97 4.51
C ILE A 117 13.09 4.98 4.81
N PHE A 118 12.42 6.11 4.62
CA PHE A 118 10.98 6.21 4.84
C PHE A 118 10.20 5.22 3.97
N SER A 119 10.56 5.13 2.68
CA SER A 119 10.00 4.19 1.73
C SER A 119 10.20 2.73 2.19
N ILE A 120 11.44 2.33 2.53
CA ILE A 120 11.75 0.97 3.01
C ILE A 120 10.88 0.61 4.21
N VAL A 121 10.81 1.48 5.22
CA VAL A 121 9.99 1.26 6.43
C VAL A 121 8.53 1.08 6.05
N LEU A 122 7.98 1.99 5.25
CA LEU A 122 6.58 1.98 4.85
C LEU A 122 6.21 0.71 4.08
N HIS A 123 7.02 0.30 3.10
CA HIS A 123 6.77 -0.92 2.33
C HIS A 123 6.91 -2.18 3.19
N THR A 124 7.94 -2.23 4.05
CA THR A 124 8.19 -3.38 4.93
C THR A 124 7.05 -3.59 5.92
N VAL A 125 6.55 -2.52 6.56
CA VAL A 125 5.44 -2.58 7.50
C VAL A 125 4.19 -3.18 6.84
N TRP A 126 3.83 -2.71 5.64
CA TRP A 126 2.66 -3.24 4.93
C TRP A 126 2.86 -4.69 4.49
N ILE A 127 4.05 -5.07 4.01
CA ILE A 127 4.37 -6.47 3.70
C ILE A 127 4.20 -7.36 4.93
N CYS A 128 4.69 -6.94 6.09
CA CYS A 128 4.56 -7.71 7.34
C CYS A 128 3.08 -7.86 7.75
N ILE A 129 2.30 -6.78 7.69
CA ILE A 129 0.87 -6.79 8.02
C ILE A 129 0.09 -7.72 7.07
N GLU A 130 0.35 -7.64 5.78
CA GLU A 130 -0.33 -8.47 4.78
C GLU A 130 0.07 -9.95 4.90
N THR A 131 1.35 -10.22 5.13
CA THR A 131 1.85 -11.58 5.39
C THR A 131 1.18 -12.16 6.63
N PHE A 132 1.09 -11.39 7.72
CA PHE A 132 0.37 -11.81 8.91
C PHE A 132 -1.09 -12.14 8.60
N ALA A 133 -1.80 -11.30 7.86
CA ALA A 133 -3.21 -11.51 7.51
C ALA A 133 -3.45 -12.78 6.66
N ILE A 134 -2.50 -13.11 5.78
CA ILE A 134 -2.52 -14.33 4.97
C ILE A 134 -2.33 -15.56 5.87
N LEU A 135 -1.31 -15.54 6.73
CA LEU A 135 -0.93 -16.70 7.56
C LEU A 135 -1.85 -16.92 8.76
N TYR A 136 -2.54 -15.89 9.23
CA TYR A 136 -3.40 -15.97 10.42
C TYR A 136 -4.62 -16.87 10.17
N ARG A 137 -4.73 -17.99 10.91
CA ARG A 137 -5.84 -18.94 10.78
C ARG A 137 -6.95 -18.82 11.82
N GLY A 138 -6.73 -18.14 12.94
CA GLY A 138 -7.72 -17.81 13.99
C GLY A 138 -8.66 -18.94 14.44
N GLN A 139 -9.67 -18.60 15.25
CA GLN A 139 -10.75 -19.51 15.66
C GLN A 139 -12.09 -18.99 15.15
N THR A 140 -12.94 -19.88 14.65
CA THR A 140 -14.34 -19.57 14.30
C THR A 140 -15.21 -19.79 15.53
N ARG A 141 -15.93 -18.74 15.98
CA ARG A 141 -16.83 -18.85 17.13
C ARG A 141 -18.28 -18.97 16.66
N GLN A 142 -18.98 -20.01 17.12
CA GLN A 142 -20.43 -20.08 16.97
C GLN A 142 -21.09 -19.27 18.07
N ILE A 143 -21.94 -18.31 17.69
CA ILE A 143 -22.80 -17.61 18.64
C ILE A 143 -24.12 -18.38 18.65
N VAL A 144 -24.43 -19.02 19.77
CA VAL A 144 -25.75 -19.61 20.01
C VAL A 144 -26.67 -18.47 20.42
N THR A 145 -27.65 -18.12 19.59
CA THR A 145 -28.73 -17.22 19.98
C THR A 145 -29.80 -18.04 20.68
N SER A 146 -29.98 -17.85 21.99
CA SER A 146 -31.13 -18.38 22.74
C SER A 146 -32.43 -17.86 22.12
N PRO A 147 -33.49 -18.68 22.05
CA PRO A 147 -34.80 -18.28 21.52
C PRO A 147 -35.49 -17.21 22.36
#